data_AF-A0A1E4SYE4-F1
#
_entry.id   AF-A0A1E4SYE4-F1
#
_cell.length_a   1.000
_cell.length_b   1.000
_cell.length_c   1.000
_cell.angle_alpha   90.00
_cell.angle_beta   90.00
_cell.angle_gamma   90.00
#
_symmetry.space_group_name_H-M   'P 1'
#
loop_
_entity.id
_entity.type
_entity.pdbx_description
1 polymer ?
#
loop_
_entity_poly.entity_id
_entity_poly.type
_entity_poly.pdbx_seq_one_letter_code
_entity_poly.pdbx_strand_id
1 'polypeptide(L)'
;MTEVNIPIVSYPPFKLRSSLIDKDPVIFQYILKDYIKLFEYLIIIYNDPNLQLSCKSEQQLTLFLKSYLFETSQESTKIFTLGSINPDILANSKSLKLIVFKFIKLSKFDGFKHDGFTVWNFIKIYIKLAYDNLNINQSLISTDLIKGYFHYRSIQDYLNTLISETKFTNADLDTLSLFLNKNENFVNEYWINVLEKLYNKGESIHTKQCFQIMLISITSQSNKQLIRLIKSLAGSKKQMIEKYQLLSKIIFSRKFHDMKPNLLDDLGFNTSSNVNKLIELFPTLTINKAKRLLIEYNNNIELITNKLFENPNMETIVQFGKKKPSDLNSISSNEELKQKTLSNALRLLYESDEDEPDDTYDTTTTTSPLNNEIELKLFEIYKTNPDLLSRQSRYSTFRNKLKSEIKWTDEQIEGWFIILLKNPKRLKMLNESLVIDNSLNTKGMKVKEKNTKPQPSKVVNNNNNNNKVKKGKFANHNRKLQHDKKMVNL
;
A
#
# COMPACT_ATOMS: atom_id res chain seq x y z
N MET A 1 -10.35 6.72 53.14
CA MET A 1 -10.55 5.75 52.04
C MET A 1 -10.16 4.39 52.56
N THR A 2 -11.04 3.41 52.45
CA THR A 2 -10.75 2.01 52.79
C THR A 2 -9.95 1.40 51.63
N GLU A 3 -8.74 0.94 51.93
CA GLU A 3 -7.86 0.32 50.96
C GLU A 3 -8.27 -1.14 50.71
N VAL A 4 -8.47 -1.49 49.45
CA VAL A 4 -8.92 -2.82 49.01
C VAL A 4 -7.76 -3.53 48.33
N ASN A 5 -7.33 -4.65 48.94
CA ASN A 5 -6.26 -5.48 48.38
C ASN A 5 -6.85 -6.68 47.64
N ILE A 6 -6.76 -6.66 46.31
CA ILE A 6 -7.21 -7.74 45.42
C ILE A 6 -5.99 -8.25 44.64
N PRO A 7 -5.69 -9.55 44.68
CA PRO A 7 -4.67 -10.13 43.82
C PRO A 7 -5.20 -10.19 42.38
N ILE A 8 -4.52 -9.50 41.45
CA ILE A 8 -4.88 -9.49 40.03
C ILE A 8 -3.83 -10.28 39.26
N VAL A 9 -4.25 -11.39 38.67
CA VAL A 9 -3.39 -12.25 37.84
C VAL A 9 -3.27 -11.64 36.45
N SER A 10 -2.08 -11.65 35.86
CA SER A 10 -1.86 -11.15 34.49
C SER A 10 -2.66 -11.94 33.45
N TYR A 11 -2.99 -11.28 32.33
CA TYR A 11 -3.68 -11.95 31.23
C TYR A 11 -2.74 -12.95 30.53
N PRO A 12 -3.17 -14.20 30.28
CA PRO A 12 -2.30 -15.25 29.78
C PRO A 12 -1.83 -15.01 28.33
N PRO A 13 -0.56 -15.31 28.01
CA PRO A 13 -0.03 -15.14 26.66
C PRO A 13 -0.68 -16.12 25.68
N PHE A 14 -0.69 -15.78 24.39
CA PHE A 14 -1.33 -16.59 23.34
C PHE A 14 -0.94 -18.07 23.36
N LYS A 15 0.34 -18.40 23.55
CA LYS A 15 0.81 -19.80 23.61
C LYS A 15 0.13 -20.60 24.72
N LEU A 16 -0.05 -19.99 25.89
CA LEU A 16 -0.72 -20.63 27.02
C LEU A 16 -2.22 -20.75 26.74
N ARG A 17 -2.85 -19.69 26.20
CA ARG A 17 -4.27 -19.72 25.83
C ARG A 17 -4.59 -20.79 24.80
N SER A 18 -3.79 -20.89 23.73
CA SER A 18 -3.92 -21.93 22.71
C SER A 18 -3.81 -23.32 23.33
N SER A 19 -2.77 -23.56 24.14
CA SER A 19 -2.58 -24.83 24.83
C SER A 19 -3.74 -25.19 25.77
N LEU A 20 -4.29 -24.21 26.49
CA LEU A 20 -5.46 -24.41 27.36
C LEU A 20 -6.70 -24.76 26.53
N ILE A 21 -6.95 -24.02 25.44
CA ILE A 21 -8.09 -24.25 24.55
C ILE A 21 -8.01 -25.63 23.87
N ASP A 22 -6.81 -26.05 23.48
CA ASP A 22 -6.58 -27.34 22.83
C ASP A 22 -6.70 -28.52 23.80
N LYS A 23 -6.26 -28.35 25.05
CA LYS A 23 -6.32 -29.41 26.07
C LYS A 23 -7.70 -29.55 26.72
N ASP A 24 -8.27 -28.43 27.16
CA ASP A 24 -9.60 -28.37 27.76
C ASP A 24 -10.18 -26.94 27.62
N PRO A 25 -11.06 -26.71 26.64
CA PRO A 25 -11.64 -25.39 26.39
C PRO A 25 -12.49 -24.87 27.56
N VAL A 26 -12.99 -25.75 28.43
CA VAL A 26 -13.82 -25.37 29.58
C VAL A 26 -12.98 -24.61 30.62
N ILE A 27 -11.71 -24.98 30.80
CA ILE A 27 -10.79 -24.28 31.70
C ILE A 27 -10.64 -22.82 31.27
N PHE A 28 -10.40 -22.58 29.98
CA PHE A 28 -10.25 -21.22 29.47
C PHE A 28 -11.58 -20.43 29.53
N GLN A 29 -12.72 -21.10 29.34
CA GLN A 29 -14.03 -20.49 29.53
C GLN A 29 -14.23 -19.99 30.98
N TYR A 30 -13.86 -20.78 31.99
CA TYR A 30 -13.94 -20.35 33.40
C TYR A 30 -13.01 -19.18 33.70
N ILE A 31 -11.77 -19.22 33.20
CA ILE A 31 -10.83 -18.11 33.34
C ILE A 31 -11.40 -16.80 32.77
N LEU A 32 -12.03 -16.85 31.59
CA LEU A 32 -12.69 -15.67 31.02
C LEU A 32 -13.84 -15.16 31.89
N LYS A 33 -14.67 -16.06 32.44
CA LYS A 33 -15.76 -15.69 33.35
C LYS A 33 -15.23 -15.03 34.63
N ASP A 34 -14.13 -15.52 35.18
CA ASP A 34 -13.52 -14.95 36.37
C ASP A 34 -12.91 -13.57 36.10
N TYR A 35 -12.31 -13.36 34.92
CA TYR A 35 -11.89 -12.00 34.52
C TYR A 35 -13.08 -11.05 34.36
N ILE A 36 -14.21 -11.50 33.79
CA ILE A 36 -15.41 -10.66 33.69
C ILE A 36 -15.87 -10.23 35.09
N LYS A 37 -16.02 -11.18 36.02
CA LYS A 37 -16.40 -10.89 37.42
C LYS A 37 -15.42 -9.95 38.11
N LEU A 38 -14.12 -10.13 37.86
CA LEU A 38 -13.08 -9.24 38.39
C LEU A 38 -13.30 -7.79 37.92
N PHE A 39 -13.58 -7.57 36.64
CA PHE A 39 -13.88 -6.23 36.13
C PHE A 39 -15.22 -5.67 36.60
N GLU A 40 -16.24 -6.51 36.82
CA GLU A 40 -17.49 -6.09 37.47
C GLU A 40 -17.21 -5.53 38.87
N TYR A 41 -16.39 -6.24 39.65
CA TYR A 41 -16.00 -5.82 41.00
C TYR A 41 -15.14 -4.55 40.99
N LEU A 42 -14.18 -4.44 40.06
CA LEU A 42 -13.36 -3.23 39.91
C LEU A 42 -14.21 -2.01 39.53
N ILE A 43 -15.23 -2.17 38.69
CA ILE A 43 -16.16 -1.08 38.35
C ILE A 43 -16.91 -0.60 39.60
N ILE A 44 -17.33 -1.50 40.48
CA ILE A 44 -17.99 -1.14 41.75
C ILE A 44 -17.04 -0.31 42.62
N ILE A 45 -15.79 -0.77 42.78
CA ILE A 45 -14.77 -0.07 43.57
C ILE A 45 -14.51 1.34 43.03
N TYR A 46 -14.30 1.49 41.73
CA TYR A 46 -14.00 2.81 41.14
C TYR A 46 -15.20 3.77 41.10
N ASN A 47 -16.43 3.27 41.29
CA ASN A 47 -17.61 4.13 41.43
C ASN A 47 -17.83 4.62 42.87
N ASP A 48 -17.28 3.92 43.86
CA ASP A 48 -17.43 4.31 45.27
C ASP A 48 -16.27 5.22 45.69
N PRO A 49 -16.52 6.50 46.03
CA PRO A 49 -15.46 7.43 46.43
C PRO A 49 -14.75 7.02 47.73
N ASN A 50 -15.33 6.09 48.51
CA ASN A 50 -14.74 5.65 49.77
C ASN A 50 -13.73 4.51 49.61
N LEU A 51 -13.76 3.80 48.48
CA LEU A 51 -12.90 2.65 48.21
C LEU A 51 -11.75 3.02 47.28
N GLN A 52 -10.55 2.55 47.61
CA GLN A 52 -9.39 2.70 46.74
C GLN A 52 -8.63 1.38 46.67
N LEU A 53 -8.13 1.01 45.50
CA LEU A 53 -7.25 -0.15 45.36
C LEU A 53 -5.92 0.08 46.06
N SER A 54 -5.37 -0.98 46.62
CA SER A 54 -3.99 -0.94 47.11
C SER A 54 -3.00 -0.66 45.98
N CYS A 55 -1.87 -0.03 46.31
CA CYS A 55 -0.79 0.24 45.34
C CYS A 55 -0.33 -1.04 44.63
N LYS A 56 -0.27 -2.17 45.35
CA LYS A 56 0.07 -3.48 44.79
C LYS A 56 -0.97 -3.95 43.77
N SER A 57 -2.25 -3.87 44.12
CA SER A 57 -3.35 -4.26 43.22
C SER A 57 -3.40 -3.35 41.99
N GLU A 58 -3.14 -2.06 42.14
CA GLU A 58 -3.10 -1.11 41.03
C GLU A 58 -1.95 -1.40 40.04
N GLN A 59 -0.76 -1.75 40.55
CA GLN A 59 0.35 -2.21 39.72
C GLN A 59 0.03 -3.51 38.97
N GLN A 60 -0.62 -4.47 39.65
CA GLN A 60 -1.04 -5.73 39.03
C GLN A 60 -2.13 -5.50 37.97
N LEU A 61 -3.07 -4.60 38.22
CA LEU A 61 -4.08 -4.19 37.24
C LEU A 61 -3.44 -3.53 36.02
N THR A 62 -2.44 -2.67 36.25
CA THR A 62 -1.68 -2.03 35.17
C THR A 62 -0.99 -3.09 34.30
N LEU A 63 -0.33 -4.07 34.92
CA LEU A 63 0.31 -5.17 34.20
C LEU A 63 -0.72 -6.02 33.44
N PHE A 64 -1.86 -6.33 34.07
CA PHE A 64 -2.95 -7.06 33.43
C PHE A 64 -3.41 -6.33 32.16
N LEU A 65 -3.70 -5.02 32.25
CA LEU A 65 -4.21 -4.25 31.12
C LEU A 65 -3.20 -4.19 29.97
N LYS A 66 -1.89 -4.00 30.26
CA LYS A 66 -0.85 -4.05 29.22
C LYS A 66 -0.82 -5.40 28.50
N SER A 67 -0.78 -6.49 29.25
CA SER A 67 -0.75 -7.84 28.69
C SER A 67 -2.04 -8.17 27.93
N TYR A 68 -3.19 -7.79 28.49
CA TYR A 68 -4.50 -7.99 27.88
C TYR A 68 -4.61 -7.27 26.53
N LEU A 69 -4.29 -5.97 26.49
CA LEU A 69 -4.36 -5.18 25.26
C LEU A 69 -3.38 -5.69 24.20
N PHE A 70 -2.16 -6.04 24.60
CA PHE A 70 -1.19 -6.61 23.67
C PHE A 70 -1.63 -7.97 23.11
N GLU A 71 -2.01 -8.91 23.97
CA GLU A 71 -2.38 -10.26 23.54
C GLU A 71 -3.67 -10.26 22.73
N THR A 72 -4.62 -9.39 23.07
CA THR A 72 -5.91 -9.25 22.37
C THR A 72 -5.75 -8.56 21.01
N SER A 73 -4.85 -7.58 20.88
CA SER A 73 -4.60 -6.90 19.59
C SER A 73 -4.00 -7.85 18.55
N GLN A 74 -3.24 -8.84 19.00
CA GLN A 74 -2.61 -9.87 18.18
C GLN A 74 -3.49 -11.10 17.92
N GLU A 75 -4.71 -11.16 18.44
CA GLU A 75 -5.61 -12.30 18.19
C GLU A 75 -5.99 -12.40 16.71
N SER A 76 -6.28 -11.27 16.07
CA SER A 76 -6.73 -11.26 14.66
C SER A 76 -5.67 -11.74 13.67
N THR A 77 -4.39 -11.70 14.06
CA THR A 77 -3.25 -12.11 13.22
C THR A 77 -2.80 -13.54 13.51
N LYS A 78 -3.32 -14.17 14.57
CA LYS A 78 -2.93 -15.52 15.00
C LYS A 78 -4.07 -16.49 14.79
N ILE A 79 -3.80 -17.56 14.06
CA ILE A 79 -4.77 -18.62 13.82
C ILE A 79 -4.84 -19.48 15.08
N PHE A 80 -6.02 -19.56 15.69
CA PHE A 80 -6.28 -20.56 16.72
C PHE A 80 -6.59 -21.91 16.05
N THR A 81 -6.18 -23.00 16.68
CA THR A 81 -6.66 -24.34 16.39
C THR A 81 -8.17 -24.45 16.65
N LEU A 82 -8.81 -25.54 16.18
CA LEU A 82 -10.27 -25.74 16.13
C LEU A 82 -11.04 -25.45 17.45
N GLY A 83 -10.38 -25.45 18.61
CA GLY A 83 -11.02 -25.12 19.90
C GLY A 83 -11.54 -23.67 20.02
N SER A 84 -11.11 -22.75 19.15
CA SER A 84 -11.64 -21.38 19.04
C SER A 84 -13.05 -21.26 18.45
N ILE A 85 -13.62 -22.39 18.00
CA ILE A 85 -14.99 -22.48 17.49
C ILE A 85 -16.03 -22.56 18.63
N ASN A 86 -15.59 -22.70 19.89
CA ASN A 86 -16.51 -22.75 21.03
C ASN A 86 -17.28 -21.41 21.17
N PRO A 87 -18.62 -21.42 21.03
CA PRO A 87 -19.44 -20.20 21.07
C PRO A 87 -19.34 -19.48 22.41
N ASP A 88 -19.16 -20.21 23.52
CA ASP A 88 -19.06 -19.61 24.85
C ASP A 88 -17.75 -18.85 25.05
N ILE A 89 -16.64 -19.36 24.50
CA ILE A 89 -15.35 -18.67 24.54
C ILE A 89 -15.44 -17.38 23.73
N LEU A 90 -16.09 -17.42 22.57
CA LEU A 90 -16.32 -16.23 21.74
C LEU A 90 -17.22 -15.21 22.45
N ALA A 91 -18.32 -15.66 23.07
CA ALA A 91 -19.25 -14.81 23.81
C ALA A 91 -18.59 -14.16 25.04
N ASN A 92 -17.85 -14.94 25.83
CA ASN A 92 -17.13 -14.44 27.00
C ASN A 92 -15.97 -13.52 26.59
N SER A 93 -15.28 -13.80 25.49
CA SER A 93 -14.22 -12.91 24.99
C SER A 93 -14.78 -11.56 24.53
N LYS A 94 -15.94 -11.55 23.85
CA LYS A 94 -16.65 -10.30 23.51
C LYS A 94 -17.10 -9.55 24.77
N SER A 95 -17.67 -10.26 25.73
CA SER A 95 -18.12 -9.68 27.02
C SER A 95 -16.94 -9.08 27.80
N LEU A 96 -15.79 -9.75 27.81
CA LEU A 96 -14.56 -9.26 28.43
C LEU A 96 -14.06 -7.98 27.74
N LYS A 97 -14.08 -7.91 26.39
CA LYS A 97 -13.72 -6.69 25.65
C LYS A 97 -14.62 -5.52 26.06
N LEU A 98 -15.94 -5.73 26.14
CA LEU A 98 -16.89 -4.68 26.52
C LEU A 98 -16.70 -4.20 27.96
N ILE A 99 -16.50 -5.10 28.92
CA ILE A 99 -16.37 -4.72 30.33
C ILE A 99 -15.02 -4.04 30.61
N VAL A 100 -13.93 -4.51 29.98
CA VAL A 100 -12.62 -3.86 30.07
C VAL A 100 -12.69 -2.45 29.48
N PHE A 101 -13.37 -2.27 28.34
CA PHE A 101 -13.61 -0.94 27.77
C PHE A 101 -14.38 -0.03 28.74
N LYS A 102 -15.48 -0.53 29.33
CA LYS A 102 -16.27 0.21 30.33
C LYS A 102 -15.41 0.61 31.54
N PHE A 103 -14.55 -0.28 32.00
CA PHE A 103 -13.63 -0.01 33.10
C PHE A 103 -12.58 1.07 32.75
N ILE A 104 -11.91 0.96 31.60
CA ILE A 104 -10.93 1.95 31.14
C ILE A 104 -11.60 3.34 31.01
N LYS A 105 -12.85 3.36 30.54
CA LYS A 105 -13.64 4.60 30.43
C LYS A 105 -13.85 5.27 31.78
N LEU A 106 -14.25 4.49 32.78
CA LEU A 106 -14.54 4.93 34.14
C LEU A 106 -13.31 5.44 34.88
N SER A 107 -12.25 4.63 34.86
CA SER A 107 -11.02 4.90 35.61
C SER A 107 -10.19 6.07 35.03
N LYS A 108 -10.50 6.53 33.80
CA LYS A 108 -9.68 7.50 33.04
C LYS A 108 -8.19 7.15 33.09
N PHE A 109 -7.87 5.86 33.11
CA PHE A 109 -6.62 5.31 33.61
C PHE A 109 -5.39 6.06 33.10
N ASP A 110 -4.74 6.83 33.97
CA ASP A 110 -3.60 7.69 33.60
C ASP A 110 -2.36 6.88 33.21
N GLY A 111 -2.23 5.65 33.74
CA GLY A 111 -1.05 4.80 33.61
C GLY A 111 -0.63 4.46 32.18
N PHE A 112 -1.49 4.66 31.16
CA PHE A 112 -1.15 4.39 29.76
C PHE A 112 -1.30 5.60 28.83
N LYS A 113 -1.75 6.77 29.30
CA LYS A 113 -2.04 7.92 28.41
C LYS A 113 -0.83 8.40 27.60
N HIS A 114 0.36 8.09 28.09
CA HIS A 114 1.65 8.45 27.49
C HIS A 114 2.37 7.27 26.81
N ASP A 115 1.91 6.04 27.06
CA ASP A 115 2.51 4.82 26.51
C ASP A 115 1.91 4.51 25.13
N GLY A 116 2.55 5.05 24.08
CA GLY A 116 2.09 4.94 22.70
C GLY A 116 1.85 3.49 22.24
N PHE A 117 2.65 2.53 22.74
CA PHE A 117 2.49 1.11 22.47
C PHE A 117 1.15 0.58 23.00
N THR A 118 0.87 0.82 24.27
CA THR A 118 -0.35 0.34 24.93
C THR A 118 -1.59 1.01 24.33
N VAL A 119 -1.51 2.32 24.04
CA VAL A 119 -2.58 3.08 23.39
C VAL A 119 -2.85 2.56 21.98
N TRP A 120 -1.82 2.24 21.19
CA TRP A 120 -2.03 1.69 19.85
C TRP A 120 -2.70 0.31 19.89
N ASN A 121 -2.34 -0.54 20.86
CA ASN A 121 -3.02 -1.82 21.08
C ASN A 121 -4.50 -1.63 21.47
N PHE A 122 -4.81 -0.65 22.31
CA PHE A 122 -6.19 -0.26 22.62
C PHE A 122 -6.96 0.16 21.36
N ILE A 123 -6.37 1.04 20.55
CA ILE A 123 -6.92 1.51 19.28
C ILE A 123 -7.23 0.34 18.34
N LYS A 124 -6.29 -0.60 18.15
CA LYS A 124 -6.48 -1.80 17.31
C LYS A 124 -7.72 -2.62 17.68
N ILE A 125 -7.98 -2.76 18.97
CA ILE A 125 -9.09 -3.58 19.48
C ILE A 125 -10.41 -2.83 19.34
N TYR A 126 -10.48 -1.64 19.93
CA TYR A 126 -11.75 -0.97 20.15
C TYR A 126 -12.25 -0.15 18.96
N ILE A 127 -11.39 0.24 18.04
CA ILE A 127 -11.84 0.89 16.80
C ILE A 127 -12.57 -0.12 15.92
N LYS A 128 -12.02 -1.32 15.74
CA LYS A 128 -12.69 -2.38 14.98
C LYS A 128 -14.05 -2.71 15.59
N LEU A 129 -14.10 -2.89 16.91
CA LEU A 129 -15.36 -3.09 17.63
C LEU A 129 -16.33 -1.91 17.49
N ALA A 130 -15.86 -0.66 17.50
CA ALA A 130 -16.71 0.51 17.31
C ALA A 130 -17.37 0.49 15.92
N TYR A 131 -16.60 0.18 14.87
CA TYR A 131 -17.13 0.11 13.50
C TYR A 131 -18.05 -1.09 13.30
N ASP A 132 -17.74 -2.26 13.88
CA ASP A 132 -18.64 -3.42 13.84
C ASP A 132 -19.98 -3.11 14.51
N ASN A 133 -19.96 -2.36 15.61
CA ASN A 133 -21.17 -1.97 16.36
C ASN A 133 -21.98 -0.85 15.69
N LEU A 134 -21.36 0.01 14.87
CA LEU A 134 -22.08 1.02 14.08
C LEU A 134 -23.08 0.38 13.11
N ASN A 135 -22.78 -0.82 12.61
CA ASN A 135 -23.68 -1.57 11.73
C ASN A 135 -24.87 -2.22 12.49
N ILE A 136 -24.83 -2.26 13.82
CA ILE A 136 -25.77 -3.02 14.68
C ILE A 136 -26.62 -2.07 15.57
N ASN A 137 -26.46 -0.74 15.45
CA ASN A 137 -27.19 0.25 16.28
C ASN A 137 -27.05 0.02 17.80
N GLN A 138 -25.86 -0.36 18.27
CA GLN A 138 -25.57 -0.44 19.71
C GLN A 138 -24.59 0.65 20.14
N SER A 139 -25.03 1.51 21.07
CA SER A 139 -24.41 2.77 21.50
C SER A 139 -23.20 2.63 22.45
N LEU A 140 -22.69 1.42 22.69
CA LEU A 140 -21.74 1.17 23.78
C LEU A 140 -20.30 1.61 23.46
N ILE A 141 -19.89 1.54 22.20
CA ILE A 141 -18.57 1.96 21.73
C ILE A 141 -18.76 2.86 20.52
N SER A 142 -18.56 4.17 20.70
CA SER A 142 -18.51 5.13 19.60
C SER A 142 -17.07 5.54 19.35
N THR A 143 -16.76 5.87 18.10
CA THR A 143 -15.48 6.44 17.68
C THR A 143 -15.15 7.75 18.41
N ASP A 144 -16.17 8.49 18.85
CA ASP A 144 -15.99 9.72 19.62
C ASP A 144 -15.60 9.44 21.07
N LEU A 145 -15.98 8.28 21.61
CA LEU A 145 -15.57 7.84 22.94
C LEU A 145 -14.09 7.39 23.00
N ILE A 146 -13.45 7.17 21.86
CA ILE A 146 -12.01 6.91 21.79
C ILE A 146 -11.22 8.24 21.82
N LYS A 147 -11.88 9.38 21.57
CA LYS A 147 -11.27 10.71 21.61
C LYS A 147 -11.04 11.14 23.06
N GLY A 148 -9.84 11.66 23.35
CA GLY A 148 -9.51 12.28 24.64
C GLY A 148 -8.88 11.36 25.70
N TYR A 149 -8.66 10.08 25.40
CA TYR A 149 -7.99 9.15 26.32
C TYR A 149 -6.47 9.14 26.22
N PHE A 150 -5.88 9.81 25.22
CA PHE A 150 -4.45 9.68 24.94
C PHE A 150 -3.89 10.90 24.22
N HIS A 151 -2.58 11.06 24.33
CA HIS A 151 -1.83 12.08 23.62
C HIS A 151 -1.52 11.59 22.20
N TYR A 152 -1.99 12.32 21.18
CA TYR A 152 -1.69 11.99 19.79
C TYR A 152 -0.19 11.87 19.53
N ARG A 153 0.61 12.69 20.23
CA ARG A 153 2.05 12.68 20.11
C ARG A 153 2.67 11.33 20.44
N SER A 154 2.26 10.71 21.56
CA SER A 154 2.73 9.39 21.96
C SER A 154 2.44 8.31 20.91
N ILE A 155 1.27 8.38 20.27
CA ILE A 155 0.91 7.46 19.18
C ILE A 155 1.76 7.73 17.94
N GLN A 156 1.91 9.00 17.55
CA GLN A 156 2.72 9.38 16.39
C GLN A 156 4.19 8.95 16.57
N ASP A 157 4.77 9.15 17.76
CA ASP A 157 6.12 8.69 18.09
C ASP A 157 6.21 7.16 18.00
N TYR A 158 5.23 6.42 18.53
CA TYR A 158 5.21 4.96 18.45
C TYR A 158 5.03 4.43 17.01
N LEU A 159 4.16 5.04 16.21
CA LEU A 159 4.00 4.70 14.80
C LEU A 159 5.28 5.01 14.02
N ASN A 160 5.97 6.10 14.32
CA ASN A 160 7.28 6.40 13.75
C ASN A 160 8.29 5.28 14.06
N THR A 161 8.35 4.81 15.31
CA THR A 161 9.20 3.66 15.69
C THR A 161 8.80 2.40 14.93
N LEU A 162 7.50 2.07 14.82
CA LEU A 162 7.03 0.90 14.07
C LEU A 162 7.40 0.93 12.59
N ILE A 163 7.26 2.09 11.95
CA ILE A 163 7.62 2.26 10.54
C ILE A 163 9.13 2.12 10.39
N SER A 164 9.91 2.84 11.21
CA SER A 164 11.38 2.79 11.19
C SER A 164 11.94 1.39 11.41
N GLU A 165 11.30 0.60 12.28
CA GLU A 165 11.71 -0.78 12.56
C GLU A 165 11.18 -1.80 11.53
N THR A 166 10.53 -1.38 10.44
CA THR A 166 9.89 -2.26 9.44
C THR A 166 8.79 -3.19 10.02
N LYS A 167 8.23 -2.86 11.18
CA LYS A 167 7.21 -3.68 11.87
C LYS A 167 5.77 -3.23 11.59
N PHE A 168 5.59 -2.13 10.85
CA PHE A 168 4.27 -1.63 10.48
C PHE A 168 3.61 -2.56 9.43
N THR A 169 2.45 -3.13 9.76
CA THR A 169 1.73 -4.11 8.95
C THR A 169 0.52 -3.51 8.21
N ASN A 170 -0.05 -4.24 7.24
CA ASN A 170 -1.30 -3.81 6.58
C ASN A 170 -2.46 -3.70 7.58
N ALA A 171 -2.52 -4.56 8.59
CA ALA A 171 -3.51 -4.47 9.66
C ALA A 171 -3.37 -3.17 10.48
N ASP A 172 -2.14 -2.64 10.62
CA ASP A 172 -1.90 -1.32 11.20
C ASP A 172 -2.41 -0.21 10.30
N LEU A 173 -2.21 -0.33 8.98
CA LEU A 173 -2.73 0.63 7.99
C LEU A 173 -4.25 0.70 8.01
N ASP A 174 -4.93 -0.44 8.05
CA ASP A 174 -6.39 -0.53 8.13
C ASP A 174 -6.88 0.12 9.44
N THR A 175 -6.24 -0.21 10.56
CA THR A 175 -6.56 0.38 11.87
C THR A 175 -6.37 1.89 11.84
N LEU A 176 -5.28 2.37 11.25
CA LEU A 176 -4.99 3.79 11.12
C LEU A 176 -6.04 4.50 10.27
N SER A 177 -6.49 3.89 9.16
CA SER A 177 -7.53 4.46 8.31
C SER A 177 -8.85 4.65 9.05
N LEU A 178 -9.28 3.63 9.80
CA LEU A 178 -10.49 3.67 10.62
C LEU A 178 -10.38 4.70 11.74
N PHE A 179 -9.19 4.82 12.34
CA PHE A 179 -8.89 5.80 13.35
C PHE A 179 -8.95 7.23 12.82
N LEU A 180 -8.38 7.48 11.65
CA LEU A 180 -8.27 8.82 11.08
C LEU A 180 -9.60 9.38 10.57
N ASN A 181 -10.50 8.55 10.06
CA ASN A 181 -11.80 8.96 9.51
C ASN A 181 -12.65 9.88 10.41
N LYS A 182 -12.40 9.89 11.73
CA LYS A 182 -13.10 10.77 12.67
C LYS A 182 -12.15 11.58 13.57
N ASN A 183 -10.83 11.49 13.37
CA ASN A 183 -9.82 12.12 14.23
C ASN A 183 -8.98 13.14 13.47
N GLU A 184 -9.62 14.26 13.14
CA GLU A 184 -9.01 15.30 12.34
C GLU A 184 -7.72 15.86 13.00
N ASN A 185 -7.74 16.09 14.31
CA ASN A 185 -6.60 16.67 15.06
C ASN A 185 -5.35 15.77 15.13
N PHE A 186 -5.44 14.49 14.77
CA PHE A 186 -4.27 13.62 14.73
C PHE A 186 -3.28 14.04 13.64
N VAL A 187 -3.78 14.49 12.49
CA VAL A 187 -2.93 14.92 11.39
C VAL A 187 -2.56 16.38 11.63
N ASN A 188 -1.40 16.56 12.26
CA ASN A 188 -0.83 17.87 12.57
C ASN A 188 0.52 18.04 11.86
N GLU A 189 1.12 19.22 12.01
CA GLU A 189 2.40 19.54 11.40
C GLU A 189 3.51 18.56 11.77
N TYR A 190 3.50 18.12 13.03
CA TYR A 190 4.48 17.16 13.52
C TYR A 190 4.38 15.82 12.77
N TRP A 191 3.16 15.29 12.60
CA TRP A 191 2.95 14.02 11.89
C TRP A 191 3.42 14.08 10.44
N ILE A 192 3.11 15.16 9.74
CA ILE A 192 3.56 15.36 8.36
C ILE A 192 5.09 15.40 8.30
N ASN A 193 5.73 16.11 9.23
CA ASN A 193 7.18 16.18 9.32
C ASN A 193 7.83 14.81 9.60
N VAL A 194 7.20 13.97 10.43
CA VAL A 194 7.67 12.59 10.67
C VAL A 194 7.66 11.79 9.38
N LEU A 195 6.55 11.81 8.64
CA LEU A 195 6.41 11.05 7.41
C LEU A 195 7.36 11.53 6.32
N GLU A 196 7.58 12.84 6.19
CA GLU A 196 8.53 13.41 5.22
C GLU A 196 9.98 13.04 5.55
N LYS A 197 10.34 13.02 6.85
CA LYS A 197 11.65 12.52 7.28
C LYS A 197 11.84 11.03 6.95
N LEU A 198 10.83 10.21 7.24
CA LEU A 198 10.87 8.78 6.93
C LEU A 198 10.87 8.48 5.43
N TYR A 199 10.22 9.33 4.63
CA TYR A 199 10.21 9.22 3.18
C TYR A 199 11.57 9.54 2.55
N ASN A 200 12.33 10.48 3.15
CA ASN A 200 13.66 10.90 2.71
C ASN A 200 13.76 11.08 1.19
N LYS A 201 12.90 11.95 0.62
CA LYS A 201 12.83 12.24 -0.83
C LYS A 201 12.61 11.01 -1.74
N GLY A 202 12.16 9.89 -1.19
CA GLY A 202 11.88 8.65 -1.91
C GLY A 202 13.06 7.68 -1.96
N GLU A 203 14.14 7.95 -1.23
CA GLU A 203 15.31 7.06 -1.13
C GLU A 203 15.16 6.03 0.01
N SER A 204 14.12 6.16 0.83
CA SER A 204 13.88 5.28 1.97
C SER A 204 13.28 3.94 1.56
N ILE A 205 13.60 2.88 2.31
CA ILE A 205 12.95 1.56 2.20
C ILE A 205 11.44 1.68 2.50
N HIS A 206 11.06 2.64 3.35
CA HIS A 206 9.68 2.88 3.79
C HIS A 206 8.89 3.77 2.82
N THR A 207 9.44 4.12 1.65
CA THR A 207 8.82 5.04 0.68
C THR A 207 7.36 4.68 0.36
N LYS A 208 7.08 3.39 0.08
CA LYS A 208 5.72 2.91 -0.22
C LYS A 208 4.77 3.07 0.97
N GLN A 209 5.22 2.68 2.17
CA GLN A 209 4.42 2.76 3.40
C GLN A 209 4.14 4.23 3.78
N CYS A 210 5.15 5.09 3.74
CA CYS A 210 5.01 6.52 4.02
C CYS A 210 4.02 7.17 3.04
N PHE A 211 4.05 6.78 1.76
CA PHE A 211 3.09 7.25 0.78
C PHE A 211 1.66 6.85 1.10
N GLN A 212 1.42 5.57 1.43
CA GLN A 212 0.09 5.08 1.82
C GLN A 212 -0.43 5.79 3.08
N ILE A 213 0.42 5.90 4.11
CA ILE A 213 0.08 6.54 5.39
C ILE A 213 -0.21 8.03 5.19
N MET A 214 0.61 8.74 4.39
CA MET A 214 0.40 10.14 4.07
C MET A 214 -0.90 10.34 3.29
N LEU A 215 -1.18 9.46 2.31
CA LEU A 215 -2.40 9.53 1.52
C LEU A 215 -3.63 9.41 2.42
N ILE A 216 -3.70 8.39 3.28
CA ILE A 216 -4.81 8.18 4.22
C ILE A 216 -4.91 9.36 5.22
N SER A 217 -3.77 9.89 5.67
CA SER A 217 -3.72 11.05 6.56
C SER A 217 -4.34 12.29 5.92
N ILE A 218 -4.06 12.57 4.64
CA ILE A 218 -4.57 13.77 3.97
C ILE A 218 -6.03 13.58 3.50
N THR A 219 -6.40 12.38 3.06
CA THR A 219 -7.74 12.10 2.56
C THR A 219 -8.78 12.15 3.69
N SER A 220 -8.42 11.71 4.89
CA SER A 220 -9.28 11.75 6.08
C SER A 220 -9.60 13.14 6.61
N GLN A 221 -8.84 14.18 6.25
CA GLN A 221 -9.04 15.54 6.75
C GLN A 221 -10.16 16.29 6.02
N SER A 222 -10.88 17.17 6.71
CA SER A 222 -11.75 18.15 6.06
C SER A 222 -10.94 19.16 5.22
N ASN A 223 -11.54 19.73 4.18
CA ASN A 223 -10.86 20.75 3.36
C ASN A 223 -10.40 21.94 4.22
N LYS A 224 -11.22 22.37 5.18
CA LYS A 224 -10.93 23.50 6.07
C LYS A 224 -9.66 23.27 6.90
N GLN A 225 -9.51 22.09 7.50
CA GLN A 225 -8.31 21.77 8.28
C GLN A 225 -7.10 21.52 7.40
N LEU A 226 -7.28 20.84 6.27
CA LEU A 226 -6.19 20.62 5.33
C LEU A 226 -5.61 21.95 4.83
N ILE A 227 -6.46 22.94 4.52
CA ILE A 227 -6.03 24.29 4.15
C ILE A 227 -5.25 24.95 5.29
N ARG A 228 -5.75 24.87 6.53
CA ARG A 228 -5.04 25.44 7.71
C ARG A 228 -3.67 24.80 7.90
N LEU A 229 -3.60 23.47 7.83
CA LEU A 229 -2.37 22.69 7.99
C LEU A 229 -1.36 22.95 6.87
N ILE A 230 -1.81 23.03 5.61
CA ILE A 230 -0.91 23.34 4.51
C ILE A 230 -0.39 24.77 4.62
N LYS A 231 -1.26 25.75 4.94
CA LYS A 231 -0.85 27.15 5.12
C LYS A 231 0.16 27.31 6.27
N SER A 232 0.03 26.52 7.34
CA SER A 232 0.97 26.56 8.46
C SER A 232 2.30 25.86 8.16
N LEU A 233 2.27 24.75 7.40
CA LEU A 233 3.48 24.04 6.97
C LEU A 233 4.27 24.77 5.88
N ALA A 234 3.56 25.24 4.85
CA ALA A 234 4.10 25.82 3.64
C ALA A 234 3.27 27.02 3.20
N GLY A 235 3.77 28.22 3.50
CA GLY A 235 3.12 29.48 3.11
C GLY A 235 3.08 29.72 1.60
N SER A 236 3.84 28.95 0.80
CA SER A 236 3.82 29.02 -0.66
C SER A 236 3.99 27.67 -1.35
N LYS A 237 3.52 27.59 -2.60
CA LYS A 237 3.66 26.42 -3.47
C LYS A 237 5.12 25.97 -3.62
N LYS A 238 6.05 26.93 -3.76
CA LYS A 238 7.48 26.64 -3.91
C LYS A 238 8.06 25.98 -2.65
N GLN A 239 7.76 26.53 -1.48
CA GLN A 239 8.20 25.96 -0.21
C GLN A 239 7.66 24.54 0.01
N MET A 240 6.42 24.28 -0.41
CA MET A 240 5.83 22.94 -0.31
C MET A 240 6.58 21.93 -1.18
N ILE A 241 6.92 22.28 -2.42
CA ILE A 241 7.63 21.38 -3.34
C ILE A 241 9.07 21.12 -2.86
N GLU A 242 9.75 22.13 -2.32
CA GLU A 242 11.15 21.99 -1.89
C GLU A 242 11.29 21.20 -0.58
N LYS A 243 10.43 21.50 0.43
CA LYS A 243 10.53 20.92 1.77
C LYS A 243 9.65 19.70 2.01
N TYR A 244 8.48 19.63 1.36
CA TYR A 244 7.46 18.61 1.60
C TYR A 244 7.14 17.86 0.30
N GLN A 245 8.12 17.07 -0.16
CA GLN A 245 8.05 16.39 -1.47
C GLN A 245 6.96 15.32 -1.51
N LEU A 246 6.76 14.60 -0.40
CA LEU A 246 5.72 13.58 -0.32
C LEU A 246 4.32 14.22 -0.33
N LEU A 247 4.12 15.25 0.49
CA LEU A 247 2.88 16.01 0.58
C LEU A 247 2.53 16.66 -0.76
N SER A 248 3.50 17.32 -1.39
CA SER A 248 3.31 17.97 -2.69
C SER A 248 2.98 16.98 -3.80
N LYS A 249 3.64 15.81 -3.83
CA LYS A 249 3.34 14.74 -4.79
C LYS A 249 1.89 14.27 -4.72
N ILE A 250 1.32 14.19 -3.51
CA ILE A 250 -0.07 13.78 -3.30
C ILE A 250 -1.04 14.91 -3.67
N ILE A 251 -0.84 16.12 -3.13
CA ILE A 251 -1.74 17.26 -3.33
C ILE A 251 -1.85 17.67 -4.80
N PHE A 252 -0.74 17.64 -5.55
CA PHE A 252 -0.73 17.99 -6.96
C PHE A 252 -1.06 16.82 -7.90
N SER A 253 -1.40 15.65 -7.36
CA SER A 253 -1.84 14.53 -8.20
C SER A 253 -3.23 14.80 -8.76
N ARG A 254 -3.46 14.40 -10.02
CA ARG A 254 -4.77 14.55 -10.68
C ARG A 254 -5.89 13.87 -9.90
N LYS A 255 -5.65 12.61 -9.48
CA LYS A 255 -6.62 11.83 -8.69
C LYS A 255 -7.03 12.52 -7.39
N PHE A 256 -6.11 13.20 -6.71
CA PHE A 256 -6.43 13.91 -5.48
C PHE A 256 -7.19 15.21 -5.75
N HIS A 257 -6.88 15.90 -6.85
CA HIS A 257 -7.67 17.04 -7.31
C HIS A 257 -9.10 16.64 -7.67
N ASP A 258 -9.29 15.50 -8.35
CA ASP A 258 -10.63 14.97 -8.66
C ASP A 258 -11.43 14.68 -7.38
N MET A 259 -10.76 14.20 -6.33
CA MET A 259 -11.37 13.95 -5.02
C MET A 259 -11.70 15.25 -4.27
N LYS A 260 -10.87 16.29 -4.40
CA LYS A 260 -10.99 17.59 -3.71
C LYS A 260 -10.72 18.76 -4.67
N PRO A 261 -11.67 19.10 -5.57
CA PRO A 261 -11.43 20.02 -6.68
C PRO A 261 -11.07 21.44 -6.21
N ASN A 262 -11.78 21.98 -5.23
CA ASN A 262 -11.61 23.37 -4.82
C ASN A 262 -10.39 23.63 -3.92
N LEU A 263 -9.66 22.59 -3.50
CA LEU A 263 -8.60 22.72 -2.51
C LEU A 263 -7.45 23.62 -3.00
N LEU A 264 -7.02 23.45 -4.25
CA LEU A 264 -5.90 24.22 -4.81
C LEU A 264 -6.26 25.70 -5.02
N ASP A 265 -7.52 25.98 -5.33
CA ASP A 265 -8.04 27.34 -5.44
C ASP A 265 -8.10 28.02 -4.07
N ASP A 266 -8.63 27.32 -3.06
CA ASP A 266 -8.72 27.82 -1.68
C ASP A 266 -7.34 28.03 -1.02
N LEU A 267 -6.34 27.27 -1.46
CA LEU A 267 -4.94 27.44 -1.10
C LEU A 267 -4.26 28.61 -1.83
N GLY A 268 -4.88 29.14 -2.89
CA GLY A 268 -4.27 30.14 -3.76
C GLY A 268 -3.09 29.57 -4.56
N PHE A 269 -3.04 28.26 -4.79
CA PHE A 269 -1.98 27.61 -5.58
C PHE A 269 -2.32 27.49 -7.06
N ASN A 270 -3.58 27.69 -7.42
CA ASN A 270 -4.00 27.64 -8.82
C ASN A 270 -3.66 28.93 -9.55
N THR A 271 -2.79 28.81 -10.55
CA THR A 271 -2.40 29.90 -11.42
C THR A 271 -3.44 30.17 -12.51
N SER A 272 -4.25 29.20 -12.93
CA SER A 272 -5.16 29.41 -14.09
C SER A 272 -6.31 30.37 -13.78
N SER A 273 -6.96 30.24 -12.62
CA SER A 273 -8.00 31.17 -12.17
C SER A 273 -7.47 32.59 -12.02
N ASN A 274 -6.27 32.74 -11.43
CA ASN A 274 -5.65 34.03 -11.22
C ASN A 274 -5.14 34.67 -12.51
N VAL A 275 -4.71 33.87 -13.49
CA VAL A 275 -4.36 34.33 -14.84
C VAL A 275 -5.59 34.97 -15.49
N ASN A 276 -6.75 34.33 -15.40
CA ASN A 276 -7.97 34.87 -16.01
C ASN A 276 -8.41 36.18 -15.34
N LYS A 277 -8.36 36.26 -14.01
CA LYS A 277 -8.64 37.51 -13.27
C LYS A 277 -7.68 38.65 -13.61
N LEU A 278 -6.39 38.35 -13.78
CA LEU A 278 -5.41 39.36 -14.21
C LEU A 278 -5.63 39.82 -15.65
N ILE A 279 -6.05 38.92 -16.55
CA ILE A 279 -6.39 39.27 -17.94
C ILE A 279 -7.68 40.11 -17.98
N GLU A 280 -8.65 39.82 -17.11
CA GLU A 280 -9.88 40.60 -16.98
C GLU A 280 -9.61 42.01 -16.48
N LEU A 281 -8.72 42.17 -15.49
CA LEU A 281 -8.31 43.47 -14.96
C LEU A 281 -7.36 44.24 -15.90
N PHE A 282 -6.51 43.53 -16.65
CA PHE A 282 -5.54 44.10 -17.59
C PHE A 282 -5.62 43.37 -18.94
N PRO A 283 -6.54 43.79 -19.84
CA PRO A 283 -6.73 43.15 -21.15
C PRO A 283 -5.49 43.22 -22.05
N THR A 284 -4.58 44.16 -21.79
CA THR A 284 -3.28 44.33 -22.47
C THR A 284 -2.28 43.22 -22.12
N LEU A 285 -2.52 42.49 -21.02
CA LEU A 285 -1.62 41.50 -20.50
C LEU A 285 -1.81 40.14 -21.20
N THR A 286 -0.81 39.67 -21.94
CA THR A 286 -0.86 38.34 -22.55
C THR A 286 -0.87 37.24 -21.47
N ILE A 287 -1.58 36.13 -21.72
CA ILE A 287 -1.64 34.94 -20.85
C ILE A 287 -0.27 34.51 -20.30
N ASN A 288 0.77 34.56 -21.14
CA ASN A 288 2.13 34.17 -20.75
C ASN A 288 2.81 35.18 -19.80
N LYS A 289 2.52 36.47 -19.96
CA LYS A 289 3.00 37.53 -19.05
C LYS A 289 2.27 37.44 -17.71
N ALA A 290 0.95 37.21 -17.73
CA ALA A 290 0.14 36.95 -16.53
C ALA A 290 0.70 35.76 -15.72
N LYS A 291 0.97 34.63 -16.39
CA LYS A 291 1.59 33.45 -15.77
C LYS A 291 2.95 33.76 -15.15
N ARG A 292 3.80 34.55 -15.83
CA ARG A 292 5.12 34.92 -15.30
C ARG A 292 5.03 35.82 -14.07
N LEU A 293 4.18 36.83 -14.11
CA LEU A 293 3.95 37.72 -12.96
C LEU A 293 3.38 36.97 -11.77
N LEU A 294 2.45 36.03 -12.00
CA LEU A 294 1.94 35.17 -10.94
C LEU A 294 2.99 34.23 -10.36
N ILE A 295 3.95 33.77 -11.16
CA ILE A 295 5.07 32.97 -10.64
C ILE A 295 6.02 33.86 -9.81
N GLU A 296 6.32 35.06 -10.30
CA GLU A 296 7.25 36.00 -9.66
C GLU A 296 6.72 36.52 -8.32
N TYR A 297 5.42 36.77 -8.23
CA TYR A 297 4.76 37.32 -7.06
C TYR A 297 3.98 36.27 -6.23
N ASN A 298 4.40 34.99 -6.28
CA ASN A 298 3.82 33.91 -5.48
C ASN A 298 2.28 33.79 -5.57
N ASN A 299 1.73 34.04 -6.76
CA ASN A 299 0.31 33.97 -7.08
C ASN A 299 -0.57 34.99 -6.30
N ASN A 300 0.03 36.03 -5.72
CA ASN A 300 -0.69 37.09 -5.01
C ASN A 300 -1.20 38.15 -5.99
N ILE A 301 -2.49 38.10 -6.32
CA ILE A 301 -3.12 39.02 -7.28
C ILE A 301 -3.06 40.47 -6.78
N GLU A 302 -3.38 40.74 -5.52
CA GLU A 302 -3.47 42.10 -4.98
C GLU A 302 -2.13 42.84 -5.06
N LEU A 303 -1.04 42.13 -4.77
CA LEU A 303 0.30 42.71 -4.86
C LEU A 303 0.71 42.95 -6.32
N ILE A 304 0.31 42.07 -7.24
CA ILE A 304 0.54 42.24 -8.68
C ILE A 304 -0.28 43.42 -9.22
N THR A 305 -1.55 43.51 -8.86
CA THR A 305 -2.44 44.60 -9.31
C THR A 305 -1.91 45.94 -8.83
N ASN A 306 -1.53 46.06 -7.55
CA ASN A 306 -0.99 47.30 -6.99
C ASN A 306 0.30 47.71 -7.72
N LYS A 307 1.22 46.77 -7.95
CA LYS A 307 2.45 47.04 -8.70
C LYS A 307 2.21 47.38 -10.18
N LEU A 308 1.20 46.78 -10.83
CA LEU A 308 0.85 47.11 -12.21
C LEU A 308 0.22 48.50 -12.32
N PHE A 309 -0.60 48.89 -11.35
CA PHE A 309 -1.18 50.23 -11.27
C PHE A 309 -0.11 51.30 -10.96
N GLU A 310 0.86 50.99 -10.11
CA GLU A 310 1.99 51.89 -9.80
C GLU A 310 2.95 52.06 -10.98
N ASN A 311 3.16 51.02 -11.80
CA ASN A 311 4.10 51.03 -12.92
C ASN A 311 3.51 50.37 -14.18
N PRO A 312 2.67 51.07 -14.96
CA PRO A 312 2.07 50.52 -16.18
C PRO A 312 3.12 50.13 -17.25
N ASN A 313 4.34 50.68 -17.19
CA ASN A 313 5.44 50.34 -18.11
C ASN A 313 6.12 48.98 -17.82
N MET A 314 5.77 48.27 -16.74
CA MET A 314 6.21 46.88 -16.50
C MET A 314 5.72 45.91 -17.59
N GLU A 315 4.73 46.31 -18.40
CA GLU A 315 4.25 45.55 -19.57
C GLU A 315 5.35 45.23 -20.60
N THR A 316 6.44 46.00 -20.63
CA THR A 316 7.51 45.93 -21.65
C THR A 316 8.86 45.38 -21.15
N ILE A 317 9.05 45.24 -19.83
CA ILE A 317 10.39 44.93 -19.25
C ILE A 317 10.74 43.42 -19.30
N VAL A 318 9.87 42.56 -19.80
CA VAL A 318 10.26 41.17 -20.09
C VAL A 318 11.00 41.10 -21.43
N GLN A 319 12.17 41.72 -21.51
CA GLN A 319 13.10 41.52 -22.61
C GLN A 319 13.50 40.05 -22.65
N PHE A 320 13.28 39.43 -23.81
CA PHE A 320 13.86 38.15 -24.16
C PHE A 320 15.37 38.20 -23.91
N GLY A 321 15.88 37.34 -23.03
CA GLY A 321 17.29 36.96 -23.04
C GLY A 321 17.61 36.22 -24.35
N LYS A 322 17.76 36.96 -25.45
CA LYS A 322 18.54 36.53 -26.59
C LYS A 322 20.01 36.60 -26.15
N LYS A 323 20.61 35.45 -25.87
CA LYS A 323 22.08 35.36 -25.76
C LYS A 323 22.69 35.90 -27.07
N LYS A 324 23.70 36.76 -26.94
CA LYS A 324 24.50 37.29 -28.05
C LYS A 324 25.15 36.12 -28.82
N PRO A 325 25.25 36.19 -30.16
CA PRO A 325 25.97 35.21 -30.96
C PRO A 325 27.46 35.52 -30.89
N SER A 326 28.10 35.09 -29.83
CA SER A 326 29.55 34.98 -29.75
C SER A 326 29.81 33.78 -28.84
N ASP A 327 30.44 32.77 -29.41
CA ASP A 327 30.84 31.49 -28.81
C ASP A 327 29.80 30.35 -28.91
N LEU A 328 29.56 29.90 -30.15
CA LEU A 328 28.96 28.59 -30.46
C LEU A 328 29.97 27.77 -31.29
N ASN A 329 30.91 27.15 -30.58
CA ASN A 329 31.57 25.93 -31.04
C ASN A 329 31.26 24.82 -30.01
N SER A 330 30.14 24.12 -30.23
CA SER A 330 29.88 22.72 -29.81
C SER A 330 28.42 22.34 -30.12
N ILE A 331 28.14 22.13 -31.41
CA ILE A 331 26.91 21.51 -31.88
C ILE A 331 27.09 19.99 -31.73
N SER A 332 26.48 19.38 -30.70
CA SER A 332 26.31 17.93 -30.58
C SER A 332 25.26 17.56 -29.51
N SER A 333 24.03 18.05 -29.59
CA SER A 333 22.97 17.59 -28.65
C SER A 333 21.54 17.74 -29.13
N ASN A 334 21.26 18.42 -30.24
CA ASN A 334 19.87 18.61 -30.70
C ASN A 334 19.27 17.37 -31.37
N GLU A 335 20.10 16.53 -32.00
CA GLU A 335 19.64 15.27 -32.61
C GLU A 335 19.40 14.18 -31.57
N GLU A 336 20.28 14.07 -30.56
CA GLU A 336 20.08 13.13 -29.44
C GLU A 336 18.81 13.44 -28.64
N LEU A 337 18.49 14.72 -28.43
CA LEU A 337 17.27 15.12 -27.74
C LEU A 337 16.04 14.77 -28.57
N LYS A 338 16.08 14.99 -29.90
CA LYS A 338 14.98 14.58 -30.80
C LYS A 338 14.83 13.07 -30.85
N GLN A 339 15.93 12.32 -30.92
CA GLN A 339 15.92 10.86 -30.90
C GLN A 339 15.41 10.31 -29.56
N LYS A 340 15.79 10.91 -28.42
CA LYS A 340 15.25 10.56 -27.09
C LYS A 340 13.77 10.89 -26.94
N THR A 341 13.33 12.01 -27.51
CA THR A 341 11.92 12.40 -27.43
C THR A 341 11.07 11.49 -28.31
N LEU A 342 11.57 11.14 -29.49
CA LEU A 342 10.91 10.19 -30.40
C LEU A 342 10.93 8.76 -29.85
N SER A 343 12.02 8.31 -29.24
CA SER A 343 12.09 6.98 -28.63
C SER A 343 11.17 6.86 -27.41
N ASN A 344 11.05 7.91 -26.59
CA ASN A 344 10.07 7.95 -25.50
C ASN A 344 8.63 7.98 -26.01
N ALA A 345 8.36 8.69 -27.11
CA ALA A 345 7.02 8.71 -27.71
C ALA A 345 6.64 7.35 -28.31
N LEU A 346 7.58 6.67 -28.98
CA LEU A 346 7.39 5.31 -29.49
C LEU A 346 7.18 4.31 -28.34
N ARG A 347 7.98 4.40 -27.27
CA ARG A 347 7.82 3.58 -26.08
C ARG A 347 6.41 3.73 -25.47
N LEU A 348 5.89 4.94 -25.38
CA LEU A 348 4.55 5.20 -24.84
C LEU A 348 3.41 4.65 -25.72
N LEU A 349 3.63 4.53 -27.04
CA LEU A 349 2.68 3.97 -28.00
C LEU A 349 2.68 2.43 -28.00
N TYR A 350 3.80 1.80 -27.64
CA TYR A 350 3.93 0.34 -27.61
C TYR A 350 3.75 -0.27 -26.20
N GLU A 351 3.90 0.52 -25.12
CA GLU A 351 3.65 0.05 -23.74
C GLU A 351 2.17 0.14 -23.32
N SER A 352 1.29 0.76 -24.12
CA SER A 352 -0.13 0.97 -23.75
C SER A 352 -1.06 -0.21 -24.02
N ASP A 353 -0.59 -1.27 -24.67
CA ASP A 353 -1.37 -2.49 -24.98
C ASP A 353 -0.79 -3.77 -24.29
N GLU A 354 0.17 -3.63 -23.38
CA GLU A 354 0.62 -4.74 -22.53
C GLU A 354 -0.34 -4.85 -21.34
N ASP A 355 -1.27 -5.81 -21.43
CA ASP A 355 -2.13 -6.27 -20.33
C ASP A 355 -1.35 -6.36 -18.99
N GLU A 356 -1.97 -5.90 -17.91
CA GLU A 356 -1.41 -5.98 -16.56
C GLU A 356 -0.91 -7.41 -16.26
N PRO A 357 0.31 -7.56 -15.69
CA PRO A 357 0.81 -8.87 -15.29
C PRO A 357 -0.14 -9.47 -14.24
N ASP A 358 -0.67 -10.65 -14.55
CA ASP A 358 -1.51 -11.45 -13.67
C ASP A 358 -0.69 -11.94 -12.46
N ASP A 359 -0.98 -11.39 -11.27
CA ASP A 359 -0.31 -11.59 -9.97
C ASP A 359 -0.39 -13.03 -9.40
N THR A 360 -0.83 -14.01 -10.18
CA THR A 360 -1.17 -15.35 -9.69
C THR A 360 0.05 -16.29 -9.54
N TYR A 361 1.28 -15.85 -9.86
CA TYR A 361 2.51 -16.64 -9.66
C TYR A 361 3.71 -15.83 -9.15
N ASP A 362 3.53 -15.07 -8.06
CA ASP A 362 4.68 -14.61 -7.26
C ASP A 362 5.15 -15.73 -6.31
N THR A 363 5.85 -16.72 -6.88
CA THR A 363 6.65 -17.68 -6.11
C THR A 363 8.13 -17.44 -6.34
N THR A 364 8.72 -16.69 -5.43
CA THR A 364 10.13 -16.77 -4.97
C THR A 364 11.20 -16.96 -6.06
N THR A 365 11.76 -15.85 -6.56
CA THR A 365 13.21 -15.75 -6.82
C THR A 365 13.59 -14.28 -7.01
N THR A 366 14.20 -13.67 -6.00
CA THR A 366 14.98 -12.44 -6.16
C THR A 366 16.17 -12.79 -7.06
N THR A 367 16.09 -12.49 -8.36
CA THR A 367 17.13 -12.79 -9.34
C THR A 367 18.32 -11.85 -9.15
N SER A 368 19.34 -12.34 -8.44
CA SER A 368 20.69 -11.79 -8.52
C SER A 368 21.23 -11.99 -9.96
N PRO A 369 22.11 -11.09 -10.46
CA PRO A 369 22.68 -11.20 -11.81
C PRO A 369 23.40 -12.54 -12.06
N LEU A 370 23.89 -13.19 -11.00
CA LEU A 370 24.52 -14.51 -11.04
C LEU A 370 23.55 -15.65 -11.43
N ASN A 371 22.24 -15.52 -11.15
CA ASN A 371 21.26 -16.53 -11.54
C ASN A 371 20.97 -16.52 -13.06
N ASN A 372 21.09 -15.36 -13.73
CA ASN A 372 20.81 -15.27 -15.17
C ASN A 372 21.83 -16.05 -16.00
N GLU A 373 23.11 -16.02 -15.63
CA GLU A 373 24.16 -16.78 -16.33
C GLU A 373 23.98 -18.30 -16.17
N ILE A 374 23.53 -18.75 -15.00
CA ILE A 374 23.23 -20.16 -14.72
C ILE A 374 22.01 -20.61 -15.55
N GLU A 375 20.98 -19.77 -15.63
CA GLU A 375 19.78 -20.07 -16.43
C GLU A 375 20.07 -20.16 -17.93
N LEU A 376 20.96 -19.29 -18.46
CA LEU A 376 21.38 -19.35 -19.87
C LEU A 376 22.13 -20.65 -20.19
N LYS A 377 23.07 -21.07 -19.32
CA LYS A 377 23.79 -22.35 -19.48
C LYS A 377 22.85 -23.55 -19.45
N LEU A 378 21.89 -23.57 -18.52
CA LEU A 378 20.88 -24.63 -18.46
C LEU A 378 19.99 -24.64 -19.71
N PHE A 379 19.71 -23.47 -20.29
CA PHE A 379 18.91 -23.34 -21.50
C PHE A 379 19.64 -23.79 -22.78
N GLU A 380 20.96 -23.61 -22.87
CA GLU A 380 21.77 -24.19 -23.95
C GLU A 380 21.75 -25.73 -23.91
N ILE A 381 21.83 -26.31 -22.71
CA ILE A 381 21.73 -27.76 -22.51
C ILE A 381 20.32 -28.25 -22.89
N TYR A 382 19.28 -27.49 -22.52
CA TYR A 382 17.90 -27.78 -22.92
C TYR A 382 17.73 -27.84 -24.44
N LYS A 383 18.33 -26.88 -25.18
CA LYS A 383 18.25 -26.85 -26.66
C LYS A 383 18.99 -28.02 -27.32
N THR A 384 20.09 -28.47 -26.71
CA THR A 384 20.91 -29.53 -27.27
C THR A 384 20.35 -30.92 -26.95
N ASN A 385 20.05 -31.21 -25.69
CA ASN A 385 19.47 -32.48 -25.25
C ASN A 385 18.63 -32.30 -23.96
N PRO A 386 17.29 -32.18 -24.06
CA PRO A 386 16.43 -31.89 -22.91
C PRO A 386 16.37 -33.04 -21.90
N ASP A 387 16.53 -34.29 -22.32
CA ASP A 387 16.44 -35.46 -21.45
C ASP A 387 17.53 -35.50 -20.37
N LEU A 388 18.66 -34.82 -20.61
CA LEU A 388 19.76 -34.71 -19.65
C LEU A 388 19.40 -33.87 -18.42
N LEU A 389 18.30 -33.10 -18.46
CA LEU A 389 17.81 -32.30 -17.34
C LEU A 389 16.67 -32.97 -16.56
N SER A 390 16.21 -34.14 -17.02
CA SER A 390 15.11 -34.90 -16.43
C SER A 390 15.52 -35.71 -15.18
N ARG A 391 14.54 -36.27 -14.48
CA ARG A 391 14.77 -37.16 -13.31
C ARG A 391 15.58 -38.41 -13.64
N GLN A 392 15.56 -38.86 -14.89
CA GLN A 392 16.19 -40.11 -15.29
C GLN A 392 17.72 -39.97 -15.39
N SER A 393 18.24 -38.74 -15.53
CA SER A 393 19.67 -38.47 -15.70
C SER A 393 20.40 -38.09 -14.40
N ARG A 394 19.74 -38.17 -13.22
CA ARG A 394 20.30 -37.81 -11.89
C ARG A 394 21.66 -38.42 -11.61
N TYR A 395 21.87 -39.68 -11.99
CA TYR A 395 23.11 -40.43 -11.73
C TYR A 395 24.12 -40.37 -12.89
N SER A 396 23.84 -39.60 -13.94
CA SER A 396 24.74 -39.49 -15.08
C SER A 396 26.03 -38.74 -14.72
N THR A 397 27.14 -39.13 -15.35
CA THR A 397 28.43 -38.45 -15.18
C THR A 397 28.38 -36.99 -15.60
N PHE A 398 27.53 -36.66 -16.57
CA PHE A 398 27.26 -35.29 -17.00
C PHE A 398 26.55 -34.46 -15.92
N ARG A 399 25.52 -35.01 -15.28
CA ARG A 399 24.76 -34.32 -14.21
C ARG A 399 25.63 -34.01 -13.00
N ASN A 400 26.51 -34.93 -12.62
CA ASN A 400 27.45 -34.71 -11.52
C ASN A 400 28.47 -33.60 -11.83
N LYS A 401 28.97 -33.52 -13.08
CA LYS A 401 29.83 -32.42 -13.53
C LYS A 401 29.07 -31.08 -13.54
N LEU A 402 27.85 -31.07 -14.09
CA LEU A 402 27.00 -29.88 -14.13
C LEU A 402 26.77 -29.33 -12.73
N LYS A 403 26.38 -30.16 -11.76
CA LYS A 403 26.17 -29.75 -10.35
C LYS A 403 27.41 -29.13 -9.73
N SER A 404 28.60 -29.67 -10.02
CA SER A 404 29.86 -29.10 -9.52
C SER A 404 30.14 -27.70 -10.10
N GLU A 405 29.67 -27.44 -11.33
CA GLU A 405 29.87 -26.17 -12.03
C GLU A 405 28.86 -25.10 -11.60
N ILE A 406 27.56 -25.43 -11.55
CA ILE A 406 26.49 -24.44 -11.27
C ILE A 406 26.07 -24.37 -9.80
N LYS A 407 26.60 -25.25 -8.93
CA LYS A 407 26.30 -25.33 -7.48
C LYS A 407 24.80 -25.46 -7.15
N TRP A 408 23.99 -25.99 -8.07
CA TRP A 408 22.57 -26.29 -7.84
C TRP A 408 22.36 -27.76 -7.50
N THR A 409 21.32 -28.05 -6.71
CA THR A 409 20.89 -29.42 -6.40
C THR A 409 20.08 -30.02 -7.56
N ASP A 410 19.91 -31.35 -7.57
CA ASP A 410 19.13 -32.02 -8.61
C ASP A 410 17.67 -31.57 -8.62
N GLU A 411 17.10 -31.30 -7.45
CA GLU A 411 15.74 -30.79 -7.28
C GLU A 411 15.57 -29.39 -7.87
N GLN A 412 16.59 -28.53 -7.73
CA GLN A 412 16.57 -27.17 -8.28
C GLN A 412 16.60 -27.18 -9.81
N ILE A 413 17.48 -28.00 -10.40
CA ILE A 413 17.61 -28.07 -11.86
C ILE A 413 16.38 -28.75 -12.48
N GLU A 414 15.81 -29.77 -11.82
CA GLU A 414 14.54 -30.37 -12.26
C GLU A 414 13.36 -29.42 -12.10
N GLY A 415 13.30 -28.69 -10.98
CA GLY A 415 12.29 -27.66 -10.74
C GLY A 415 12.33 -26.61 -11.84
N TRP A 416 13.52 -26.13 -12.19
CA TRP A 416 13.72 -25.21 -13.31
C TRP A 416 13.26 -25.80 -14.65
N PHE A 417 13.64 -27.04 -14.96
CA PHE A 417 13.23 -27.72 -16.20
C PHE A 417 11.70 -27.88 -16.31
N ILE A 418 11.03 -28.24 -15.21
CA ILE A 418 9.57 -28.34 -15.16
C ILE A 418 8.91 -26.96 -15.32
N ILE A 419 9.44 -25.92 -14.68
CA ILE A 419 8.95 -24.55 -14.80
C ILE A 419 9.10 -24.04 -16.23
N LEU A 420 10.22 -24.35 -16.89
CA LEU A 420 10.48 -23.96 -18.27
C LEU A 420 9.48 -24.63 -19.25
N LEU A 421 9.20 -25.92 -19.07
CA LEU A 421 8.22 -26.64 -19.90
C LEU A 421 6.79 -26.11 -19.72
N LYS A 422 6.44 -25.66 -18.49
CA LYS A 422 5.12 -25.11 -18.19
C LYS A 422 4.95 -23.65 -18.61
N ASN A 423 6.04 -22.89 -18.76
CA ASN A 423 6.00 -21.46 -19.05
C ASN A 423 6.57 -21.13 -20.44
N PRO A 424 5.73 -21.11 -21.50
CA PRO A 424 6.18 -20.81 -22.86
C PRO A 424 6.66 -19.35 -23.03
N LYS A 425 6.23 -18.42 -22.17
CA LYS A 425 6.72 -17.03 -22.16
C LYS A 425 8.17 -16.97 -21.69
N ARG A 426 8.52 -17.67 -20.61
CA ARG A 426 9.92 -17.77 -20.12
C ARG A 426 10.86 -18.38 -21.16
N LEU A 427 10.36 -19.36 -21.92
CA LEU A 427 11.08 -19.97 -23.03
C LEU A 427 11.30 -19.00 -24.21
N LYS A 428 10.34 -18.09 -24.50
CA LYS A 428 10.55 -17.01 -25.48
C LYS A 428 11.58 -15.99 -25.00
N MET A 429 11.49 -15.54 -23.75
CA MET A 429 12.44 -14.58 -23.17
C MET A 429 13.88 -15.12 -23.18
N LEU A 430 14.08 -16.39 -22.80
CA LEU A 430 15.41 -17.03 -22.82
C LEU A 430 15.95 -17.25 -24.24
N ASN A 431 15.06 -17.45 -25.23
CA ASN A 431 15.44 -17.48 -26.64
C ASN A 431 15.89 -16.10 -27.12
N GLU A 432 15.14 -15.05 -26.80
CA GLU A 432 15.46 -13.67 -27.18
C GLU A 432 16.76 -13.20 -26.52
N SER A 433 16.98 -13.51 -25.24
CA SER A 433 18.25 -13.17 -24.56
C SER A 433 19.46 -13.85 -25.19
N LEU A 434 19.35 -15.13 -25.58
CA LEU A 434 20.41 -15.82 -26.32
C LEU A 434 20.68 -15.21 -27.71
N VAL A 435 19.64 -14.72 -28.39
CA VAL A 435 19.80 -14.05 -29.71
C VAL A 435 20.50 -12.70 -29.52
N ILE A 436 20.21 -11.98 -28.44
CA ILE A 436 20.86 -10.71 -28.10
C ILE A 436 22.34 -10.94 -27.75
N ASP A 437 22.67 -11.94 -26.93
CA ASP A 437 24.07 -12.26 -26.60
C ASP A 437 24.87 -12.71 -27.83
N ASN A 438 24.27 -13.50 -28.71
CA ASN A 438 24.88 -13.87 -29.99
C ASN A 438 25.04 -12.66 -30.93
N SER A 439 24.10 -11.71 -30.93
CA SER A 439 24.18 -10.47 -31.70
C SER A 439 25.25 -9.50 -31.17
N LEU A 440 25.56 -9.53 -29.88
CA LEU A 440 26.57 -8.69 -29.24
C LEU A 440 27.99 -9.28 -29.42
N ASN A 441 28.11 -10.60 -29.55
CA ASN A 441 29.38 -11.30 -29.78
C ASN A 441 29.82 -11.40 -31.26
N THR A 442 29.02 -10.91 -32.22
CA THR A 442 29.37 -10.91 -33.66
C THR A 442 29.91 -9.56 -34.19
N LYS A 443 30.61 -8.78 -33.36
CA LYS A 443 31.45 -7.66 -33.84
C LYS A 443 32.91 -8.08 -33.92
N GLY A 444 33.21 -8.99 -34.86
CA GLY A 444 34.58 -9.39 -35.10
C GLY A 444 34.74 -10.59 -36.02
N MET A 445 34.21 -10.53 -37.26
CA MET A 445 34.77 -11.18 -38.44
C MET A 445 33.94 -10.82 -39.68
N LYS A 446 34.56 -10.16 -40.66
CA LYS A 446 33.99 -9.94 -41.99
C LYS A 446 34.42 -11.07 -42.94
N VAL A 447 33.56 -11.29 -43.94
CA VAL A 447 33.76 -11.97 -45.24
C VAL A 447 33.55 -13.51 -45.16
N LYS A 448 32.69 -14.18 -45.95
CA LYS A 448 32.30 -14.02 -47.37
C LYS A 448 30.93 -14.68 -47.63
N GLU A 449 30.03 -13.97 -48.31
CA GLU A 449 28.87 -14.57 -48.97
C GLU A 449 29.31 -15.47 -50.13
N LYS A 450 28.65 -16.63 -50.28
CA LYS A 450 28.50 -17.31 -51.56
C LYS A 450 27.03 -17.59 -51.82
N ASN A 451 26.54 -16.92 -52.85
CA ASN A 451 25.28 -17.13 -53.55
C ASN A 451 24.97 -18.62 -53.79
N THR A 452 23.70 -18.98 -53.65
CA THR A 452 22.99 -19.79 -54.65
C THR A 452 21.48 -19.57 -54.53
N LYS A 453 20.92 -18.83 -55.50
CA LYS A 453 19.50 -18.85 -55.88
C LYS A 453 19.13 -20.26 -56.39
N PRO A 454 17.86 -20.69 -56.28
CA PRO A 454 16.92 -20.40 -57.37
C PRO A 454 15.50 -20.01 -56.90
N GLN A 455 14.82 -19.24 -57.77
CA GLN A 455 13.35 -19.07 -57.82
C GLN A 455 12.68 -20.39 -58.31
N PRO A 456 11.41 -20.39 -58.77
CA PRO A 456 10.15 -20.48 -58.02
C PRO A 456 9.38 -21.77 -58.39
N SER A 457 8.41 -22.20 -57.59
CA SER A 457 7.42 -23.23 -58.01
C SER A 457 6.05 -22.86 -57.45
N LYS A 458 5.10 -22.44 -58.30
CA LYS A 458 4.21 -23.24 -59.16
C LYS A 458 3.12 -23.99 -58.37
N VAL A 459 1.92 -23.45 -58.53
CA VAL A 459 0.60 -24.10 -58.45
C VAL A 459 0.64 -25.50 -59.08
N VAL A 460 0.16 -26.52 -58.37
CA VAL A 460 -0.58 -27.67 -58.93
C VAL A 460 -1.57 -28.19 -57.88
N ASN A 461 -2.86 -28.15 -58.25
CA ASN A 461 -3.98 -28.89 -57.66
C ASN A 461 -3.87 -30.40 -57.94
N ASN A 462 -4.33 -31.23 -57.00
CA ASN A 462 -5.35 -32.29 -57.19
C ASN A 462 -5.44 -33.15 -55.92
N ASN A 463 -6.55 -33.14 -55.19
CA ASN A 463 -7.80 -33.89 -55.40
C ASN A 463 -7.67 -35.40 -55.15
N ASN A 464 -8.27 -35.86 -54.03
CA ASN A 464 -9.34 -36.86 -53.94
C ASN A 464 -9.42 -37.46 -52.52
N ASN A 465 -10.52 -38.03 -52.04
CA ASN A 465 -11.95 -37.73 -52.07
C ASN A 465 -12.58 -38.69 -51.01
N ASN A 466 -13.74 -38.30 -50.44
CA ASN A 466 -14.75 -39.14 -49.76
C ASN A 466 -14.40 -39.70 -48.34
N ASN A 467 -15.28 -39.70 -47.32
CA ASN A 467 -16.73 -39.91 -47.31
C ASN A 467 -17.44 -39.25 -46.10
N LYS A 468 -18.73 -38.94 -46.33
CA LYS A 468 -19.76 -38.35 -45.46
C LYS A 468 -20.11 -39.19 -44.21
N VAL A 469 -20.70 -38.56 -43.17
CA VAL A 469 -22.11 -38.73 -42.71
C VAL A 469 -22.47 -37.70 -41.61
N LYS A 470 -23.71 -37.19 -41.67
CA LYS A 470 -24.37 -36.16 -40.83
C LYS A 470 -25.05 -36.73 -39.57
N LYS A 471 -25.40 -35.82 -38.63
CA LYS A 471 -26.51 -35.78 -37.60
C LYS A 471 -25.93 -35.54 -36.19
N GLY A 472 -26.47 -34.74 -35.27
CA GLY A 472 -27.66 -33.89 -35.18
C GLY A 472 -27.79 -33.32 -33.74
N LYS A 473 -28.40 -32.12 -33.62
CA LYS A 473 -29.17 -31.47 -32.52
C LYS A 473 -29.12 -32.03 -31.07
N PHE A 474 -29.02 -31.12 -30.08
CA PHE A 474 -29.96 -30.80 -28.96
C PHE A 474 -29.29 -29.76 -28.00
N ALA A 475 -29.69 -28.48 -27.98
CA ALA A 475 -30.72 -27.81 -27.14
C ALA A 475 -30.45 -27.90 -25.61
N ASN A 476 -29.96 -26.82 -24.97
CA ASN A 476 -30.70 -25.75 -24.26
C ASN A 476 -31.67 -26.25 -23.16
N HIS A 477 -31.27 -26.10 -21.89
CA HIS A 477 -32.17 -26.15 -20.74
C HIS A 477 -32.32 -24.76 -20.11
N ASN A 478 -33.48 -24.15 -20.36
CA ASN A 478 -34.04 -23.04 -19.62
C ASN A 478 -35.20 -23.62 -18.79
N ARG A 479 -35.23 -23.41 -17.46
CA ARG A 479 -36.37 -23.82 -16.62
C ARG A 479 -36.87 -22.62 -15.83
N LYS A 480 -38.00 -22.07 -16.30
CA LYS A 480 -38.86 -21.11 -15.60
C LYS A 480 -40.31 -21.50 -15.95
N LEU A 481 -41.07 -21.99 -14.98
CA LEU A 481 -42.51 -22.24 -15.03
C LEU A 481 -43.00 -22.02 -13.59
N GLN A 482 -43.54 -20.84 -13.25
CA GLN A 482 -44.96 -20.47 -13.32
C GLN A 482 -45.89 -21.54 -12.71
N HIS A 483 -46.36 -21.26 -11.50
CA HIS A 483 -47.52 -21.87 -10.88
C HIS A 483 -48.65 -20.83 -10.93
N ASP A 484 -49.74 -21.18 -11.58
CA ASP A 484 -51.05 -20.54 -11.41
C ASP A 484 -52.13 -21.58 -11.74
N LYS A 485 -52.98 -21.90 -10.76
CA LYS A 485 -54.45 -21.85 -10.87
C LYS A 485 -55.17 -22.41 -9.64
N LYS A 486 -56.16 -21.62 -9.23
CA LYS A 486 -57.28 -21.86 -8.31
C LYS A 486 -58.19 -23.01 -8.76
N MET A 487 -58.83 -23.66 -7.77
CA MET A 487 -60.27 -24.04 -7.64
C MET A 487 -60.36 -24.77 -6.27
N VAL A 488 -60.98 -24.26 -5.19
CA VAL A 488 -62.41 -24.04 -4.87
C VAL A 488 -63.25 -25.33 -4.74
N ASN A 489 -63.85 -25.48 -3.54
CA ASN A 489 -65.00 -26.30 -3.08
C ASN A 489 -64.70 -27.58 -2.27
N LEU A 490 -64.75 -27.47 -0.94
CA LEU A 490 -65.90 -27.84 -0.07
C LEU A 490 -65.58 -27.51 1.39
#